data_AF-A0A3A8HJ96-F1
#
_entry.id   AF-A0A3A8HJ96-F1
#
_cell.length_a   1.000
_cell.length_b   1.000
_cell.length_c   1.000
_cell.angle_alpha   90.00
_cell.angle_beta   90.00
_cell.angle_gamma   90.00
#
_symmetry.space_group_name_H-M   'P 1'
#
loop_
_entity.id
_entity.type
_entity.pdbx_description
1 polymer ?
#
loop_
_entity_poly.entity_id
_entity_poly.type
_entity_poly.pdbx_seq_one_letter_code
_entity_poly.pdbx_strand_id
1 'polypeptide(L)'
;LARPRIASGEPPKVERGLYYLRRAEKLAGITEEQRRSLQSMLTDVAFYQARQKLEDARRLVSEGLAQLKLASETENRHARSANQMLSTVGPAARDLEEALRRAVHTQSGPDTRDNSPVAPPPSPRPVTPASGDTSLQPFPASPTPDAGLTP
;
A
#
# COMPACT_ATOMS: atom_id res chain seq x y z
N LEU A 1 11.80 -18.50 -0.84
CA LEU A 1 10.38 -18.93 -0.84
C LEU A 1 9.50 -18.33 0.28
N ALA A 2 9.96 -17.33 1.06
CA ALA A 2 9.13 -16.71 2.12
C ALA A 2 8.30 -15.49 1.66
N ARG A 3 8.86 -14.62 0.81
CA ARG A 3 8.27 -13.31 0.41
C ARG A 3 6.77 -13.35 0.04
N PRO A 4 6.26 -14.26 -0.82
CA PRO A 4 4.84 -14.25 -1.21
C PRO A 4 3.86 -14.62 -0.08
N ARG A 5 4.34 -15.28 0.98
CA ARG A 5 3.49 -15.80 2.07
C ARG A 5 3.32 -14.82 3.23
N ILE A 6 4.23 -13.85 3.35
CA ILE A 6 4.13 -12.77 4.34
C ILE A 6 3.13 -11.71 3.87
N ALA A 7 3.13 -11.40 2.57
CA ALA A 7 2.21 -10.44 1.96
C ALA A 7 0.74 -10.93 1.87
N SER A 8 0.46 -12.23 2.05
CA SER A 8 -0.86 -12.79 1.74
C SER A 8 -1.92 -12.69 2.86
N GLY A 9 -1.64 -11.98 3.96
CA GLY A 9 -2.61 -11.69 5.04
C GLY A 9 -3.17 -12.87 5.84
N GLU A 10 -2.93 -14.11 5.44
CA GLU A 10 -3.50 -15.31 6.08
C GLU A 10 -2.75 -15.69 7.38
N PRO A 11 -3.43 -15.72 8.55
CA PRO A 11 -2.78 -15.95 9.85
C PRO A 11 -1.84 -17.17 9.92
N PRO A 12 -2.24 -18.39 9.51
CA PRO A 12 -1.36 -19.57 9.62
C PRO A 12 -0.18 -19.56 8.63
N LYS A 13 -0.22 -18.71 7.59
CA LYS A 13 0.91 -18.52 6.66
C LYS A 13 1.94 -17.53 7.23
N VAL A 14 1.47 -16.50 7.95
CA VAL A 14 2.32 -15.51 8.63
C VAL A 14 3.11 -16.13 9.79
N GLU A 15 2.49 -16.94 10.64
CA GLU A 15 3.17 -17.59 11.77
C GLU A 15 4.33 -18.51 11.32
N ARG A 16 4.08 -19.32 10.28
CA ARG A 16 5.12 -20.16 9.66
C ARG A 16 6.23 -19.30 9.04
N GLY A 17 5.87 -18.17 8.42
CA GLY A 17 6.83 -17.18 7.93
C GLY A 17 7.75 -16.64 9.04
N LEU A 18 7.18 -16.23 10.17
CA LEU A 18 7.93 -15.75 11.34
C LEU A 18 8.86 -16.80 11.94
N TYR A 19 8.42 -18.07 12.02
CA TYR A 19 9.27 -19.17 12.46
C TYR A 19 10.52 -19.29 11.58
N TYR A 20 10.37 -19.22 10.26
CA TYR A 20 11.52 -19.26 9.34
C TYR A 20 12.40 -18.00 9.41
N LEU A 21 11.83 -16.81 9.62
CA LEU A 21 12.61 -15.58 9.81
C LEU A 21 13.46 -15.63 11.09
N ARG A 22 12.85 -15.93 12.26
CA ARG A 22 13.57 -16.06 13.54
C ARG A 22 14.58 -17.22 13.55
N ARG A 23 14.39 -18.23 12.71
CA ARG A 23 15.38 -19.31 12.50
C ARG A 23 16.53 -18.84 11.62
N ALA A 24 16.26 -18.09 10.55
CA ALA A 24 17.30 -17.56 9.66
C ALA A 24 18.21 -16.52 10.35
N GLU A 25 17.67 -15.75 11.29
CA GLU A 25 18.42 -14.81 12.14
C GLU A 25 19.52 -15.50 12.97
N LYS A 26 19.30 -16.78 13.31
CA LYS A 26 20.22 -17.61 14.13
C LYS A 26 21.21 -18.43 13.30
N LEU A 27 21.21 -18.30 11.98
CA LEU A 27 22.17 -19.00 11.11
C LEU A 27 23.50 -18.24 11.08
N ALA A 28 24.57 -18.91 11.49
CA ALA A 28 25.92 -18.41 11.26
C ALA A 28 26.21 -18.36 9.74
N GLY A 29 26.78 -17.25 9.27
CA GLY A 29 27.15 -17.07 7.86
C GLY A 29 26.19 -16.22 7.01
N ILE A 30 25.15 -15.61 7.59
CA ILE A 30 24.35 -14.59 6.87
C ILE A 30 25.18 -13.31 6.63
N THR A 31 25.01 -12.67 5.47
CA THR A 31 25.64 -11.37 5.18
C THR A 31 24.91 -10.23 5.89
N GLU A 32 25.57 -9.07 6.05
CA GLU A 32 24.92 -7.87 6.62
C GLU A 32 23.71 -7.41 5.80
N GLU A 33 23.75 -7.56 4.47
CA GLU A 33 22.61 -7.28 3.59
C GLU A 33 21.44 -8.23 3.87
N GLN A 34 21.71 -9.52 4.04
CA GLN A 34 20.69 -10.51 4.42
C GLN A 34 20.11 -10.23 5.81
N ARG A 35 20.94 -9.81 6.77
CA ARG A 35 20.49 -9.40 8.11
C ARG A 35 19.55 -8.19 8.04
N ARG A 36 19.90 -7.14 7.29
CA ARG A 36 19.03 -5.96 7.07
C ARG A 36 17.70 -6.34 6.41
N SER A 37 17.74 -7.20 5.37
CA SER A 37 16.53 -7.69 4.70
C SER A 37 15.63 -8.50 5.63
N LEU A 38 16.23 -9.32 6.51
CA LEU A 38 15.51 -10.07 7.54
C LEU A 38 14.87 -9.15 8.58
N GLN A 39 15.62 -8.15 9.07
CA GLN A 39 15.12 -7.15 10.00
C GLN A 39 13.94 -6.38 9.42
N SER A 40 14.01 -5.94 8.15
CA SER A 40 12.88 -5.30 7.44
C SER A 40 11.64 -6.20 7.47
N MET A 41 11.78 -7.47 7.05
CA MET A 41 10.64 -8.41 7.04
C MET A 41 10.06 -8.68 8.45
N LEU A 42 10.87 -8.64 9.50
CA LEU A 42 10.38 -8.74 10.89
C LEU A 42 9.61 -7.48 11.30
N THR A 43 10.10 -6.29 10.96
CA THR A 43 9.42 -5.02 11.21
C THR A 43 8.08 -4.93 10.48
N ASP A 44 8.03 -5.33 9.20
CA ASP A 44 6.81 -5.35 8.40
C ASP A 44 5.75 -6.25 9.05
N VAL A 45 6.12 -7.48 9.43
CA VAL A 45 5.18 -8.40 10.10
C VAL A 45 4.74 -7.86 11.46
N ALA A 46 5.65 -7.30 12.26
CA ALA A 46 5.31 -6.70 13.55
C ALA A 46 4.29 -5.55 13.39
N PHE A 47 4.45 -4.72 12.36
CA PHE A 47 3.52 -3.65 12.01
C PHE A 47 2.12 -4.18 11.66
N TYR A 48 2.02 -5.14 10.72
CA TYR A 48 0.72 -5.71 10.35
C TYR A 48 0.04 -6.44 11.52
N GLN A 49 0.79 -7.16 12.36
CA GLN A 49 0.27 -7.80 13.56
C GLN A 49 -0.21 -6.79 14.61
N ALA A 50 0.51 -5.68 14.80
CA ALA A 50 0.07 -4.61 15.69
C ALA A 50 -1.22 -3.95 15.18
N ARG A 51 -1.30 -3.64 13.88
CA ARG A 51 -2.51 -3.07 13.24
C ARG A 51 -3.72 -4.00 13.40
N GLN A 52 -3.56 -5.31 13.18
CA GLN A 52 -4.64 -6.28 13.39
C GLN A 52 -5.09 -6.33 14.85
N LYS A 53 -4.16 -6.44 15.81
CA LYS A 53 -4.47 -6.48 17.25
C LYS A 53 -5.18 -5.21 17.73
N LEU A 54 -4.83 -4.04 17.20
CA LEU A 54 -5.50 -2.78 17.52
C LEU A 54 -6.95 -2.75 16.99
N GLU A 55 -7.18 -3.27 15.77
CA GLU A 55 -8.53 -3.41 15.21
C GLU A 55 -9.39 -4.42 15.98
N ASP A 56 -8.83 -5.55 16.40
CA ASP A 56 -9.53 -6.53 17.23
C ASP A 56 -9.84 -5.99 18.62
N ALA A 57 -8.88 -5.29 19.25
CA ALA A 57 -9.10 -4.61 20.53
C ALA A 57 -10.20 -3.54 20.43
N ARG A 58 -10.23 -2.77 19.33
CA ARG A 58 -11.29 -1.78 19.06
C ARG A 58 -12.68 -2.43 19.05
N ARG A 59 -12.82 -3.57 18.37
CA ARG A 59 -14.09 -4.33 18.30
C ARG A 59 -14.52 -4.81 19.68
N LEU A 60 -13.62 -5.46 20.42
CA LEU A 60 -13.86 -5.96 21.77
C LEU A 60 -14.26 -4.85 22.76
N VAL A 61 -13.63 -3.68 22.67
CA VAL A 61 -14.01 -2.49 23.48
C VAL A 61 -15.40 -2.00 23.10
N SER A 62 -15.71 -1.88 21.80
CA SER A 62 -17.05 -1.44 21.35
C SER A 62 -18.17 -2.40 21.79
N GLU A 63 -17.91 -3.71 21.77
CA GLU A 63 -18.83 -4.75 22.23
C GLU A 63 -19.02 -4.68 23.75
N GLY A 64 -17.93 -4.57 24.51
CA GLY A 64 -17.98 -4.41 25.97
C GLY A 64 -18.76 -3.16 26.40
N LEU A 65 -18.63 -2.04 25.69
CA LEU A 65 -19.44 -0.84 25.93
C LEU A 65 -20.92 -1.06 25.61
N ALA A 66 -21.26 -1.79 24.55
CA ALA A 66 -22.64 -2.14 24.23
C ALA A 66 -23.28 -3.03 25.31
N GLN A 67 -22.53 -4.02 25.80
CA GLN A 67 -22.96 -4.89 26.91
C GLN A 67 -23.12 -4.10 28.22
N LEU A 68 -22.18 -3.20 28.55
CA LEU A 68 -22.31 -2.30 29.71
C LEU A 68 -23.53 -1.38 29.57
N LYS A 69 -23.82 -0.86 28.37
CA LYS A 69 -25.02 -0.05 28.11
C LYS A 69 -26.30 -0.84 28.40
N LEU A 70 -26.44 -2.04 27.85
CA LEU A 70 -27.57 -2.94 28.13
C LEU A 70 -27.72 -3.22 29.64
N ALA A 71 -26.61 -3.51 30.32
CA ALA A 71 -26.58 -3.76 31.76
C ALA A 71 -26.91 -2.50 32.60
N SER A 72 -26.68 -1.30 32.06
CA SER A 72 -26.97 -0.01 32.70
C SER A 72 -28.43 0.46 32.54
N GLU A 73 -29.08 0.06 31.44
CA GLU A 73 -30.47 0.40 31.09
C GLU A 73 -31.47 -0.60 31.70
N THR A 74 -31.03 -1.84 31.96
CA THR A 74 -31.84 -2.87 32.63
C THR A 74 -31.84 -2.65 34.15
N GLU A 75 -33.00 -2.66 34.81
CA GLU A 75 -33.13 -2.50 36.26
C GLU A 75 -32.58 -3.73 37.03
N ASN A 76 -31.27 -3.77 37.22
CA ASN A 76 -30.55 -4.87 37.84
C ASN A 76 -29.49 -4.39 38.84
N ARG A 77 -29.00 -5.30 39.71
CA ARG A 77 -28.01 -5.01 40.77
C ARG A 77 -26.68 -4.43 40.28
N HIS A 78 -26.34 -4.59 39.01
CA HIS A 78 -25.11 -4.11 38.39
C HIS A 78 -25.30 -2.77 37.65
N ALA A 79 -26.52 -2.27 37.44
CA ALA A 79 -26.81 -1.10 36.62
C ALA A 79 -26.06 0.16 37.06
N ARG A 80 -25.94 0.41 38.37
CA ARG A 80 -25.13 1.53 38.91
C ARG A 80 -23.64 1.38 38.59
N SER A 81 -23.10 0.17 38.72
CA SER A 81 -21.69 -0.13 38.42
C SER A 81 -21.41 0.01 36.91
N ALA A 82 -22.33 -0.48 36.07
CA ALA A 82 -22.23 -0.34 34.62
C ALA A 82 -22.27 1.13 34.18
N ASN A 83 -23.16 1.94 34.75
CA ASN A 83 -23.18 3.40 34.53
C ASN A 83 -21.85 4.07 34.93
N GLN A 84 -21.26 3.69 36.07
CA GLN A 84 -19.97 4.22 36.52
C GLN A 84 -18.80 3.80 35.61
N MET A 85 -18.82 2.56 35.08
CA MET A 85 -17.83 2.12 34.09
C MET A 85 -18.00 2.84 32.75
N LEU A 86 -19.23 3.07 32.29
CA LEU A 86 -19.52 3.83 31.06
C LEU A 86 -19.06 5.28 31.15
N SER A 87 -19.29 5.96 32.29
CA SER A 87 -18.82 7.34 32.46
C SER A 87 -17.30 7.46 32.55
N THR A 88 -16.62 6.43 33.10
CA THR A 88 -15.16 6.41 33.26
C THR A 88 -14.42 6.02 31.97
N VAL A 89 -14.88 4.96 31.28
CA VAL A 89 -14.17 4.34 30.15
C VAL A 89 -14.72 4.80 28.79
N GLY A 90 -16.01 5.15 28.72
CA GLY A 90 -16.69 5.50 27.47
C GLY A 90 -16.04 6.62 26.65
N PRO A 91 -15.58 7.75 27.26
CA PRO A 91 -14.90 8.81 26.52
C PRO A 91 -13.58 8.33 25.89
N ALA A 92 -12.67 7.76 26.69
CA ALA A 92 -11.35 7.31 26.22
C ALA A 92 -11.45 6.20 25.16
N ALA A 93 -12.46 5.34 25.24
CA ALA A 93 -12.74 4.33 24.22
C ALA A 93 -13.19 4.94 22.88
N ARG A 94 -14.00 6.00 22.89
CA ARG A 94 -14.40 6.74 21.67
C ARG A 94 -13.21 7.47 21.04
N ASP A 95 -12.37 8.09 21.87
CA ASP A 95 -11.15 8.76 21.42
C ASP A 95 -10.19 7.75 20.76
N LEU A 96 -10.05 6.56 21.34
CA LEU A 96 -9.30 5.44 20.75
C LEU A 96 -9.91 4.96 19.42
N GLU A 97 -11.22 4.75 19.36
CA GLU A 97 -11.91 4.37 18.13
C GLU A 97 -11.70 5.40 17.01
N GLU A 98 -11.75 6.69 17.32
CA GLU A 98 -11.52 7.75 16.35
C GLU A 98 -10.05 7.84 15.94
N ALA A 99 -9.11 7.75 16.89
CA ALA A 99 -7.68 7.72 16.59
C ALA A 99 -7.32 6.55 15.67
N LEU A 100 -7.85 5.35 15.93
CA LEU A 100 -7.66 4.18 15.07
C LEU A 100 -8.33 4.35 13.70
N ARG A 101 -9.54 4.92 13.64
CA ARG A 101 -10.21 5.25 12.37
C ARG A 101 -9.34 6.20 11.55
N ARG A 102 -8.88 7.31 12.14
CA ARG A 102 -8.00 8.29 11.48
C ARG A 102 -6.70 7.64 11.00
N ALA A 103 -6.03 6.85 11.85
CA ALA A 103 -4.78 6.16 11.50
C ALA A 103 -4.95 5.23 10.28
N VAL A 104 -6.05 4.46 10.21
CA VAL A 104 -6.37 3.63 9.04
C VAL A 104 -6.58 4.48 7.78
N HIS A 105 -7.35 5.58 7.86
CA HIS A 105 -7.61 6.44 6.71
C HIS A 105 -6.33 7.13 6.21
N THR A 106 -5.45 7.58 7.11
CA THR A 106 -4.14 8.16 6.73
C THR A 106 -3.18 7.15 6.09
N GLN A 107 -3.32 5.85 6.40
CA GLN A 107 -2.52 4.77 5.80
C GLN A 107 -3.15 4.16 4.55
N SER A 108 -4.40 4.52 4.22
CA SER A 108 -5.12 4.05 3.03
C SER A 108 -5.29 5.15 1.97
N GLY A 109 -4.77 6.36 2.23
CA GLY A 109 -4.46 7.30 1.15
C GLY A 109 -3.36 6.72 0.25
N PRO A 110 -3.37 7.01 -1.06
CA PRO A 110 -2.36 6.48 -1.97
C PRO A 110 -0.96 6.97 -1.56
N ASP A 111 0.02 6.06 -1.52
CA ASP A 111 1.43 6.39 -1.37
C ASP A 111 1.92 7.20 -2.58
N THR A 112 1.68 8.51 -2.56
CA THR A 112 2.12 9.48 -3.57
C THR A 112 3.62 9.80 -3.47
N ARG A 113 4.44 8.78 -3.17
CA ARG A 113 5.91 8.85 -3.13
C ARG A 113 6.60 8.19 -4.32
N ASP A 114 5.91 7.31 -5.05
CA ASP A 114 6.48 6.60 -6.23
C ASP A 114 5.98 7.12 -7.60
N ASN A 115 5.36 8.31 -7.65
CA ASN A 115 5.10 9.00 -8.92
C ASN A 115 5.68 10.42 -8.93
N SER A 116 7.01 10.51 -8.84
CA SER A 116 7.71 11.63 -9.46
C SER A 116 7.48 11.52 -10.97
N PRO A 117 6.92 12.53 -11.66
CA PRO A 117 6.80 12.47 -13.10
C PRO A 117 8.21 12.47 -13.69
N VAL A 118 8.62 11.33 -14.26
CA VAL A 118 9.81 11.27 -15.10
C VAL A 118 9.58 12.25 -16.25
N ALA A 119 10.31 13.36 -16.21
CA ALA A 119 10.30 14.31 -17.31
C ALA A 119 10.73 13.56 -18.58
N PRO A 120 9.99 13.69 -19.70
CA PRO A 120 10.39 13.04 -20.94
C PRO A 120 11.77 13.55 -21.36
N PRO A 121 12.63 12.70 -21.94
CA PRO A 121 13.96 13.11 -22.38
C PRO A 121 13.85 14.23 -23.43
N PRO A 122 14.74 15.23 -23.41
CA PRO A 122 14.67 16.34 -24.36
C PRO A 122 14.91 15.83 -25.79
N SER A 123 13.97 16.12 -26.69
CA SER A 123 14.11 15.82 -28.12
C SER A 123 15.38 16.46 -28.69
N PRO A 124 16.14 15.76 -29.56
CA PRO A 124 17.30 16.35 -30.22
C PRO A 124 16.85 17.54 -31.09
N ARG A 125 17.51 18.69 -30.92
CA ARG A 125 17.26 19.87 -31.76
C ARG A 125 17.73 19.59 -33.20
N PRO A 126 16.97 20.00 -34.24
CA PRO A 126 17.52 20.04 -35.58
C PRO A 126 18.62 21.08 -35.65
N VAL A 127 19.82 20.67 -36.08
CA VAL A 127 20.83 21.63 -36.54
C VAL A 127 20.47 22.04 -37.97
N THR A 128 20.20 23.33 -38.17
CA THR A 128 20.06 23.92 -39.51
C THR A 128 21.42 24.48 -39.96
N PRO A 129 22.05 23.90 -41.00
CA PRO A 129 23.07 24.61 -41.77
C PRO A 129 22.40 25.71 -42.61
N ALA A 130 23.10 26.82 -42.80
CA ALA A 130 22.59 28.00 -43.51
C ALA A 130 22.48 27.78 -45.03
N SER A 131 21.63 28.59 -45.65
CA SER A 131 21.33 28.59 -47.09
C SER A 131 22.50 29.00 -47.98
N GLY A 132 22.52 28.44 -49.19
CA GLY A 132 23.29 28.91 -50.35
C GLY A 132 23.61 27.75 -51.29
N ASP A 133 23.46 27.84 -52.61
CA ASP A 133 22.78 28.82 -53.46
C ASP A 133 22.53 28.15 -54.84
N THR A 134 21.92 28.85 -55.80
CA THR A 134 22.04 28.59 -57.26
C THR A 134 21.20 27.45 -57.89
N SER A 135 20.08 27.86 -58.50
CA SER A 135 19.64 27.55 -59.89
C SER A 135 18.39 26.68 -60.20
N LEU A 136 17.36 27.42 -60.63
CA LEU A 136 16.54 27.26 -61.86
C LEU A 136 15.40 26.22 -61.96
N GLN A 137 14.24 26.74 -62.40
CA GLN A 137 12.97 26.11 -62.85
C GLN A 137 13.10 25.41 -64.23
N PRO A 138 12.04 24.82 -64.88
CA PRO A 138 10.61 24.64 -64.52
C PRO A 138 10.00 23.21 -64.76
N PHE A 139 8.69 23.07 -64.48
CA PHE A 139 7.74 22.00 -64.88
C PHE A 139 7.43 21.98 -66.41
N PRO A 140 6.56 21.07 -66.98
CA PRO A 140 6.08 19.71 -66.61
C PRO A 140 6.13 18.67 -67.79
N ALA A 141 5.77 17.38 -67.55
CA ALA A 141 4.98 16.53 -68.51
C ALA A 141 4.71 15.09 -67.98
N SER A 142 3.51 14.54 -68.24
CA SER A 142 3.19 13.09 -68.24
C SER A 142 3.31 12.54 -69.68
N PRO A 143 3.41 11.21 -69.94
CA PRO A 143 2.23 10.33 -69.90
C PRO A 143 2.46 8.82 -69.60
N THR A 144 1.37 8.09 -69.30
CA THR A 144 1.21 6.63 -69.50
C THR A 144 0.93 6.31 -70.99
N PRO A 145 1.36 5.17 -71.54
CA PRO A 145 0.68 3.86 -71.34
C PRO A 145 1.73 2.68 -71.24
N ASP A 146 1.46 1.37 -71.43
CA ASP A 146 0.29 0.62 -71.91
C ASP A 146 0.24 -0.86 -71.41
N ALA A 147 -0.77 -1.59 -71.89
CA ALA A 147 -1.11 -3.02 -71.88
C ALA A 147 -0.02 -4.11 -71.66
N GLY A 148 -0.45 -5.18 -70.98
CA GLY A 148 0.20 -6.50 -70.93
C GLY A 148 -0.74 -7.56 -70.35
N LEU A 149 -1.62 -8.14 -71.18
CA LEU A 149 -2.71 -9.05 -70.78
C LEU A 149 -2.54 -10.42 -71.47
N THR A 150 -3.14 -11.46 -70.86
CA THR A 150 -3.39 -12.84 -71.38
C THR A 150 -2.25 -13.88 -71.28
N PRO A 151 -2.59 -15.20 -71.29
CA PRO A 151 -3.93 -15.80 -71.17
C PRO A 151 -4.22 -16.45 -69.81
#